data_AF-A0A3D5AEE4-F1
#
_entry.id   AF-A0A3D5AEE4-F1
#
_cell.length_a   1.000
_cell.length_b   1.000
_cell.length_c   1.000
_cell.angle_alpha   90.00
_cell.angle_beta   90.00
_cell.angle_gamma   90.00
#
_symmetry.space_group_name_H-M   'P 1'
#
loop_
_entity.id
_entity.type
_entity.pdbx_description
1 polymer ?
#
loop_
_entity_poly.entity_id
_entity_poly.type
_entity_poly.pdbx_seq_one_letter_code
_entity_poly.pdbx_strand_id
1 'polypeptide(L)'
;FLSKNSGANWPLLNKLHNLFGQIKRVDIIPTTAGRGFILILDKKMSLHFYQDHDHFYYDGFEMGEYDGGDVTIFDNLNSPISNSRE
;
A
#
# COMPACT_ATOMS: atom_id res chain seq x y z
N PHE A 1 14.56 -7.40 9.33
CA PHE A 1 15.12 -6.46 10.32
C PHE A 1 16.26 -5.70 9.67
N LEU A 2 16.06 -4.41 9.37
CA LEU A 2 17.13 -3.54 8.87
C LEU A 2 18.07 -3.21 10.04
N SER A 3 19.37 -3.44 9.86
CA SER A 3 20.36 -3.30 10.94
C SER A 3 20.57 -1.83 11.33
N LYS A 4 20.98 -1.60 12.58
CA LYS A 4 21.28 -0.26 13.12
C LYS A 4 22.36 0.50 12.35
N ASN A 5 23.12 -0.18 11.48
CA ASN A 5 24.23 0.36 10.69
C ASN A 5 23.88 0.60 9.21
N SER A 6 22.61 0.76 8.87
CA SER A 6 22.12 0.92 7.49
C SER A 6 22.39 2.29 6.84
N GLY A 7 23.05 3.24 7.54
CA GLY A 7 23.14 4.63 7.09
C GLY A 7 21.78 5.34 7.08
N ALA A 8 20.79 4.78 7.76
CA ALA A 8 19.42 5.28 7.74
C ALA A 8 19.26 6.60 8.50
N ASN A 9 18.44 7.49 7.94
CA ASN A 9 18.05 8.72 8.60
C ASN A 9 17.01 8.42 9.70
N TRP A 10 17.50 8.07 10.90
CA TRP A 10 16.67 7.70 12.05
C TRP A 10 15.59 8.74 12.41
N PRO A 11 15.87 10.05 12.43
CA PRO A 11 14.83 11.06 12.64
C PRO A 11 13.67 10.96 11.62
N LEU A 12 13.99 10.76 10.34
CA LEU A 12 12.97 10.61 9.30
C LEU A 12 12.19 9.30 9.48
N LEU A 13 12.89 8.20 9.76
CA LEU A 13 12.25 6.91 10.02
C LEU A 13 11.31 6.95 11.24
N ASN A 14 11.69 7.64 12.31
CA ASN A 14 10.82 7.81 13.47
C ASN A 14 9.57 8.63 13.14
N LYS A 15 9.69 9.68 12.30
CA LYS A 15 8.53 10.44 11.82
C LYS A 15 7.59 9.55 11.00
N LEU A 16 8.14 8.75 10.09
CA LEU A 16 7.36 7.78 9.30
C LEU A 16 6.69 6.75 10.21
N HIS A 17 7.43 6.16 11.16
CA HIS A 17 6.89 5.21 12.11
C HIS A 17 5.75 5.79 12.94
N ASN A 18 5.91 7.02 13.45
CA ASN A 18 4.87 7.68 14.22
C ASN A 18 3.64 8.00 13.38
N LEU A 19 3.80 8.41 12.12
CA LEU A 19 2.69 8.63 11.19
C LEU A 19 1.91 7.32 10.98
N PHE A 20 2.60 6.26 10.55
CA PHE A 20 1.96 4.96 10.31
C PHE A 20 1.41 4.32 11.58
N GLY A 21 2.00 4.59 12.75
CA GLY A 21 1.51 4.10 14.04
C GLY A 21 0.17 4.70 14.48
N GLN A 22 -0.27 5.80 13.87
CA GLN A 22 -1.58 6.41 14.12
C GLN A 22 -2.66 5.93 13.15
N ILE A 23 -2.26 5.32 12.02
CA ILE A 23 -3.18 4.84 10.99
C ILE A 23 -3.86 3.57 11.48
N LYS A 24 -5.19 3.50 11.34
CA LYS A 24 -6.00 2.35 11.74
C LYS A 24 -6.37 1.45 10.57
N ARG A 25 -6.43 2.00 9.37
CA ARG A 25 -6.81 1.29 8.15
C ARG A 25 -5.86 1.63 7.00
N VAL A 26 -5.39 0.60 6.32
CA VAL A 26 -4.59 0.71 5.10
C VAL A 26 -5.29 -0.11 4.02
N ASP A 27 -5.75 0.55 2.97
CA ASP A 27 -6.26 -0.12 1.77
C ASP A 27 -5.17 -0.06 0.68
N ILE A 28 -5.09 -1.10 -0.16
CA ILE A 28 -4.18 -1.16 -1.29
C ILE A 28 -5.00 -1.38 -2.55
N ILE A 29 -4.89 -0.45 -3.51
CA ILE A 29 -5.66 -0.49 -4.74
C ILE A 29 -4.70 -0.50 -5.93
N PRO A 30 -4.78 -1.47 -6.85
CA PRO A 30 -3.98 -1.43 -8.07
C PRO A 30 -4.40 -0.22 -8.93
N THR A 31 -3.45 0.44 -9.58
CA THR A 31 -3.80 1.50 -10.54
C THR A 31 -4.43 0.89 -11.79
N THR A 32 -5.41 1.58 -12.38
CA THR A 32 -6.05 1.15 -13.62
C THR A 32 -5.25 1.56 -14.86
N ALA A 33 -4.38 2.56 -14.74
CA ALA A 33 -3.60 3.15 -15.82
C ALA A 33 -2.11 2.71 -15.80
N GLY A 34 -1.86 1.40 -15.72
CA GLY A 34 -0.51 0.84 -15.82
C GLY A 34 -0.19 -0.17 -14.72
N ARG A 35 1.09 -0.32 -14.40
CA ARG A 35 1.55 -1.14 -13.27
C ARG A 35 1.88 -0.21 -12.11
N GLY A 36 1.05 -0.22 -11.09
CA GLY A 36 1.19 0.64 -9.92
C GLY A 36 0.14 0.29 -8.87
N PHE A 37 0.24 0.93 -7.72
CA PHE A 37 -0.75 0.80 -6.67
C PHE A 37 -0.85 2.09 -5.86
N ILE A 38 -1.98 2.25 -5.18
CA ILE A 38 -2.28 3.35 -4.29
C ILE A 38 -2.45 2.77 -2.89
N LEU A 39 -1.73 3.31 -1.91
CA LEU A 39 -2.00 3.05 -0.49
C LEU A 39 -2.94 4.11 0.03
N ILE A 40 -4.08 3.71 0.58
CA ILE A 40 -5.05 4.64 1.18
C ILE A 40 -5.01 4.46 2.69
N LEU A 41 -4.66 5.53 3.41
CA LEU A 41 -4.55 5.55 4.87
C LEU A 41 -5.79 6.22 5.47
N ASP A 42 -6.49 5.50 6.34
CA ASP A 42 -7.70 5.93 7.05
C ASP A 42 -8.78 6.57 6.17
N LYS A 43 -8.83 6.18 4.88
CA LYS A 43 -9.72 6.76 3.86
C LYS A 43 -9.55 8.28 3.66
N LYS A 44 -8.41 8.85 4.07
CA LYS A 44 -8.17 10.31 4.06
C LYS A 44 -6.97 10.74 3.25
N MET A 45 -6.00 9.85 3.09
CA MET A 45 -4.76 10.12 2.38
C MET A 45 -4.45 8.98 1.43
N SER A 46 -4.16 9.28 0.17
CA SER A 46 -3.69 8.31 -0.81
C SER A 46 -2.23 8.56 -1.16
N LEU A 47 -1.41 7.52 -1.14
CA LEU A 47 -0.01 7.53 -1.57
C LEU A 47 0.10 6.74 -2.87
N HIS A 48 0.63 7.35 -3.92
CA HIS A 48 0.65 6.81 -5.27
C HIS A 48 2.01 6.24 -5.62
N PHE A 49 2.03 5.01 -6.13
CA PHE A 49 3.23 4.31 -6.55
C PHE A 49 3.06 3.74 -7.96
N TYR A 50 4.07 3.93 -8.80
CA TYR A 50 4.11 3.40 -10.16
C TYR A 50 5.36 2.56 -10.37
N GLN A 51 5.25 1.54 -11.21
CA GLN A 51 6.36 0.69 -11.56
C GLN A 51 7.18 1.34 -12.68
N ASP A 52 8.47 1.51 -12.42
CA ASP A 52 9.46 1.76 -13.45
C ASP A 52 10.39 0.54 -13.53
N HIS A 53 10.33 -0.16 -14.66
CA HIS A 53 11.05 -1.42 -14.90
C HIS A 53 10.85 -2.47 -13.79
N ASP A 54 11.82 -2.63 -12.89
CA ASP A 54 11.89 -3.66 -11.86
C ASP A 54 11.50 -3.18 -10.45
N HIS A 55 11.19 -1.90 -10.27
CA HIS A 55 10.88 -1.33 -8.96
C HIS A 55 9.69 -0.37 -9.01
N PHE A 56 9.07 -0.16 -7.85
CA PHE A 56 8.06 0.88 -7.68
C PHE A 56 8.71 2.15 -7.17
N TYR A 57 8.33 3.30 -7.73
CA TYR A 57 8.69 4.62 -7.23
C TYR A 57 7.46 5.34 -6.69
N TYR A 58 7.69 6.23 -5.72
CA TYR A 58 6.66 7.09 -5.15
C TYR A 58 6.46 8.30 -6.05
N ASP A 59 5.22 8.55 -6.45
CA ASP A 59 4.87 9.62 -7.40
C ASP A 59 4.16 10.81 -6.73
N GLY A 60 3.51 10.57 -5.59
CA GLY A 60 2.88 11.66 -4.84
C GLY A 60 1.85 11.19 -3.84
N PHE A 61 1.21 12.17 -3.19
CA PHE A 61 0.09 11.93 -2.31
C PHE A 61 -1.03 12.92 -2.57
N GLU A 62 -2.23 12.50 -2.23
CA GLU A 62 -3.42 13.34 -2.23
C GLU A 62 -4.13 13.20 -0.88
N MET A 63 -4.81 14.26 -0.48
CA MET A 63 -5.65 14.30 0.72
C MET A 63 -7.09 14.50 0.29
N GLY A 64 -7.99 13.70 0.85
CA GLY A 64 -9.41 13.74 0.50
C GLY A 64 -10.14 12.55 1.09
N GLU A 65 -11.44 12.71 1.32
CA GLU A 65 -12.27 11.60 1.76
C GLU A 65 -12.46 10.63 0.60
N TYR A 66 -12.06 9.39 0.81
CA TYR A 66 -12.30 8.28 -0.09
C TYR A 66 -13.41 7.41 0.49
N ASP A 67 -14.52 7.25 -0.23
CA ASP A 67 -15.68 6.48 0.26
C ASP A 67 -15.33 5.03 0.63
N GLY A 68 -14.22 4.52 0.08
CA GLY A 68 -13.69 3.19 0.34
C GLY A 68 -14.00 2.23 -0.80
N GLY A 69 -12.99 1.49 -1.23
CA GLY A 69 -13.19 0.27 -1.99
C GLY A 69 -13.57 -0.87 -1.04
N ASP A 70 -14.20 -1.89 -1.60
CA ASP A 70 -14.50 -3.12 -0.87
C ASP A 70 -13.20 -3.76 -0.37
N VAL A 71 -13.07 -3.99 0.94
CA VAL A 71 -11.82 -4.50 1.59
C VAL A 71 -11.66 -6.01 1.36
N THR A 72 -12.67 -6.63 0.76
CA THR A 72 -12.78 -8.09 0.57
C THR A 72 -11.92 -8.63 -0.58
N ILE A 73 -11.06 -7.81 -1.21
CA ILE A 73 -10.22 -8.21 -2.35
C ILE A 73 -9.41 -9.48 -2.05
N PHE A 74 -8.91 -9.62 -0.82
CA PHE A 74 -8.16 -10.80 -0.40
C PHE A 74 -9.02 -11.90 0.26
N ASP A 75 -10.24 -11.60 0.68
CA ASP A 75 -11.13 -12.57 1.33
C ASP A 75 -11.55 -13.68 0.36
N ASN A 76 -11.60 -13.36 -0.93
CA ASN A 76 -11.92 -14.33 -1.99
C ASN A 76 -10.72 -15.22 -2.39
N LEU A 77 -9.51 -14.95 -1.91
CA LEU A 77 -8.33 -15.79 -2.19
C LEU A 77 -8.30 -17.08 -1.36
N ASN A 78 -9.16 -17.18 -0.34
CA ASN A 78 -9.34 -18.41 0.44
C ASN A 78 -10.31 -19.39 -0.23
N SER A 79 -10.86 -19.07 -1.41
CA SER A 79 -11.67 -20.04 -2.14
C SER A 79 -10.74 -21.15 -2.66
N PRO A 80 -10.90 -22.41 -2.21
CA PRO A 80 -10.10 -23.50 -2.72
C PRO A 80 -10.26 -23.54 -4.23
N ILE A 81 -9.13 -23.45 -4.95
CA ILE A 81 -9.09 -23.69 -6.40
C ILE A 81 -9.75 -25.05 -6.62
N SER A 82 -11.00 -25.06 -7.08
CA SER A 82 -11.64 -26.28 -7.53
C SER A 82 -10.85 -26.75 -8.75
N ASN A 83 -9.95 -27.70 -8.53
CA ASN A 83 -9.32 -28.43 -9.62
C ASN A 83 -10.41 -29.28 -10.30
N SER A 84 -11.21 -28.66 -11.16
CA SER A 84 -11.95 -29.39 -12.19
C SER A 84 -10.95 -29.80 -13.25
N ARG A 85 -10.28 -30.93 -13.01
CA ARG A 85 -9.71 -31.74 -14.07
C ARG A 85 -10.88 -32.39 -14.80
N GLU A 86 -11.12 -31.96 -16.04
CA GLU A 86 -11.68 -32.80 -17.09
C GLU A 86 -10.55 -33.17 -18.05
#